data_AF-A0A5S4UV82-F1
#
_entry.id   AF-A0A5S4UV82-F1
#
_cell.length_a   1.000
_cell.length_b   1.000
_cell.length_c   1.000
_cell.angle_alpha   90.00
_cell.angle_beta   90.00
_cell.angle_gamma   90.00
#
_symmetry.space_group_name_H-M   'P 1'
#
loop_
_entity.id
_entity.type
_entity.pdbx_description
1 polymer ?
#
loop_
_entity_poly.entity_id
_entity_poly.type
_entity_poly.pdbx_seq_one_letter_code
_entity_poly.pdbx_strand_id
1 'polypeptide(L)'
;MDIDWFSRQGNTRKSNNDAVAIGVKNNKLIIVIMDAAEKGINPIAFSKHWTTSLTHTFLNNPDLHSEIEATQLLRERHKILREQHFRLEVGVFQGI
;
A
#
# COMPACT_ATOMS: atom_id res chain seq x y z
N MET A 1 5.19 22.14 -4.43
CA MET A 1 5.50 21.09 -3.44
C MET A 1 6.49 20.17 -4.09
N ASP A 2 7.61 19.90 -3.42
CA ASP A 2 8.64 18.97 -3.91
C ASP A 2 8.67 17.78 -2.95
N ILE A 3 8.55 16.55 -3.46
CA ILE A 3 8.47 15.33 -2.66
C ILE A 3 9.48 14.34 -3.22
N ASP A 4 10.60 14.23 -2.52
CA ASP A 4 11.59 13.20 -2.77
C ASP A 4 11.40 12.05 -1.79
N TRP A 5 11.49 10.83 -2.30
CA TRP A 5 11.57 9.63 -1.48
C TRP A 5 12.65 8.71 -2.00
N PHE A 6 13.30 8.02 -1.07
CA PHE A 6 14.38 7.09 -1.35
C PHE A 6 14.17 5.83 -0.51
N SER A 7 14.14 4.67 -1.15
CA SER A 7 14.17 3.38 -0.47
C SER A 7 15.30 2.54 -1.06
N ARG A 8 16.02 1.85 -0.18
CA ARG A 8 17.22 1.07 -0.52
C ARG A 8 17.14 -0.31 0.10
N GLN A 9 17.42 -1.32 -0.70
CA GLN A 9 17.65 -2.68 -0.22
C GLN A 9 18.88 -2.69 0.72
N GLY A 10 18.67 -3.15 1.96
CA GLY A 10 19.78 -3.40 2.89
C GLY A 10 20.60 -4.63 2.51
N ASN A 11 21.82 -4.73 3.01
CA ASN A 11 22.78 -5.79 2.64
C ASN A 11 22.36 -7.22 3.03
N THR A 12 21.34 -7.38 3.86
CA THR A 12 20.90 -8.67 4.42
C THR A 12 19.64 -9.23 3.76
N ARG A 13 18.93 -8.42 2.97
CA ARG A 13 17.62 -8.76 2.39
C ARG A 13 17.79 -9.22 0.95
N LYS A 14 16.92 -10.14 0.50
CA LYS A 14 16.98 -10.67 -0.88
C LYS A 14 16.37 -9.71 -1.91
N SER A 15 15.42 -8.89 -1.47
CA SER A 15 14.76 -7.87 -2.28
C SER A 15 14.34 -6.69 -1.42
N ASN A 16 14.17 -5.52 -2.04
CA ASN A 16 13.45 -4.40 -1.44
C ASN A 16 11.94 -4.59 -1.67
N ASN A 17 11.20 -4.88 -0.61
CA ASN A 17 9.76 -5.06 -0.67
C ASN A 17 9.00 -3.81 -0.21
N ASP A 18 9.73 -2.73 0.09
CA ASP A 18 9.12 -1.46 0.42
C ASP A 18 8.42 -0.89 -0.80
N ALA A 19 7.30 -0.22 -0.56
CA ALA A 19 6.62 0.57 -1.57
C ALA A 19 6.17 1.90 -0.99
N VAL A 20 6.18 2.93 -1.84
CA VAL A 20 5.62 4.24 -1.55
C VAL A 20 4.69 4.61 -2.68
N ALA A 21 3.50 5.11 -2.33
CA ALA A 21 2.58 5.73 -3.26
C ALA A 21 2.19 7.11 -2.73
N ILE A 22 2.16 8.09 -3.64
CA ILE A 22 1.86 9.49 -3.33
C ILE A 22 0.70 9.92 -4.21
N GLY A 23 -0.25 10.61 -3.60
CA GLY A 23 -1.46 11.09 -4.25
C GLY A 23 -1.79 12.51 -3.84
N VAL A 24 -2.19 13.35 -4.79
CA VAL A 24 -2.64 14.72 -4.53
C VAL A 24 -3.97 14.96 -5.23
N LYS A 25 -5.00 15.37 -4.46
CA LYS A 25 -6.34 15.69 -5.00
C LYS A 25 -7.08 16.62 -4.05
N ASN A 26 -7.76 17.65 -4.56
CA ASN A 26 -8.63 18.56 -3.79
C ASN A 26 -7.97 19.09 -2.49
N ASN A 27 -6.74 19.62 -2.61
CA ASN A 27 -5.92 20.09 -1.48
C ASN A 27 -5.58 19.01 -0.42
N LYS A 28 -5.84 17.73 -0.70
CA LYS A 28 -5.38 16.60 0.10
C LYS A 28 -4.08 16.04 -0.48
N LEU A 29 -3.11 15.82 0.39
CA LEU A 29 -1.90 15.04 0.11
C LEU A 29 -2.03 13.72 0.87
N ILE A 30 -1.87 12.61 0.15
CA ILE A 30 -1.85 11.27 0.72
C ILE A 30 -0.48 10.66 0.40
N ILE A 31 0.19 10.17 1.43
CA ILE A 31 1.43 9.40 1.29
C ILE A 31 1.20 8.07 1.99
N VAL A 32 1.34 6.98 1.27
CA VAL A 32 1.26 5.63 1.81
C VAL A 32 2.64 5.00 1.70
N ILE A 33 3.19 4.58 2.84
CA ILE A 33 4.46 3.87 2.95
C ILE A 33 4.14 2.47 3.46
N MET A 34 4.71 1.45 2.82
CA MET A 34 4.48 0.06 3.19
C MET A 34 5.79 -0.71 3.24
N ASP A 35 5.98 -1.42 4.35
CA ASP A 35 6.98 -2.47 4.52
C ASP A 35 6.28 -3.82 4.40
N ALA A 36 6.56 -4.55 3.32
CA ALA A 36 6.00 -5.89 3.12
C ALA A 36 6.99 -6.98 3.54
N ALA A 37 6.47 -7.96 4.28
CA ALA A 37 7.25 -9.11 4.68
C ALA A 37 7.83 -9.86 3.47
N GLU A 38 9.07 -10.34 3.57
CA GLU A 38 9.73 -11.13 2.52
C GLU A 38 9.05 -12.48 2.24
N LYS A 39 8.13 -12.93 3.11
CA LYS A 39 7.47 -14.23 2.97
C LYS A 39 6.28 -14.12 2.02
N GLY A 40 6.35 -14.83 0.90
CA GLY A 40 5.30 -14.91 -0.10
C GLY A 40 5.89 -15.18 -1.49
N ILE A 41 5.02 -15.39 -2.48
CA ILE A 41 5.34 -15.61 -3.89
C ILE A 41 5.70 -14.29 -4.59
N ASN A 42 5.12 -13.14 -4.19
CA ASN A 42 5.49 -11.85 -4.78
C ASN A 42 5.26 -10.64 -3.83
N PRO A 43 6.11 -10.47 -2.80
CA PRO A 43 5.95 -9.39 -1.81
C PRO A 43 6.09 -7.98 -2.41
N ILE A 44 6.87 -7.82 -3.50
CA ILE A 44 7.06 -6.54 -4.19
C ILE A 44 5.80 -6.13 -4.96
N ALA A 45 5.19 -7.04 -5.72
CA ALA A 45 3.95 -6.74 -6.44
C ALA A 45 2.82 -6.43 -5.45
N PHE A 46 2.75 -7.18 -4.36
CA PHE A 46 1.80 -6.94 -3.29
C PHE A 46 1.97 -5.54 -2.68
N SER A 47 3.19 -5.15 -2.28
CA SER A 47 3.41 -3.84 -1.66
C SER A 47 3.07 -2.69 -2.60
N LYS A 48 3.44 -2.79 -3.88
CA LYS A 48 3.07 -1.80 -4.91
C LYS A 48 1.57 -1.71 -5.15
N HIS A 49 0.90 -2.85 -5.29
CA HIS A 49 -0.55 -2.90 -5.50
C HIS A 49 -1.29 -2.30 -4.32
N TRP A 50 -0.92 -2.71 -3.10
CA TRP A 50 -1.61 -2.28 -1.90
C TRP A 50 -1.42 -0.81 -1.59
N THR A 51 -0.19 -0.29 -1.72
CA THR A 51 0.07 1.16 -1.57
C THR A 51 -0.71 2.00 -2.58
N THR A 52 -0.79 1.56 -3.84
CA THR A 52 -1.58 2.23 -4.88
C THR A 52 -3.08 2.20 -4.56
N SER A 53 -3.61 1.04 -4.18
CA SER A 53 -5.03 0.85 -3.83
C SER A 53 -5.46 1.70 -2.63
N LEU A 54 -4.64 1.72 -1.58
CA LEU A 54 -4.87 2.57 -0.40
C LEU A 54 -4.84 4.06 -0.77
N THR A 55 -3.86 4.48 -1.57
CA THR A 55 -3.75 5.87 -2.02
C THR A 55 -5.00 6.30 -2.79
N HIS A 56 -5.47 5.48 -3.74
CA HIS A 56 -6.71 5.75 -4.46
C HIS A 56 -7.94 5.78 -3.54
N THR A 57 -8.00 4.87 -2.58
CA THR A 57 -9.08 4.81 -1.59
C THR A 57 -9.14 6.11 -0.78
N PHE A 58 -8.01 6.59 -0.29
CA PHE A 58 -7.95 7.82 0.51
C PHE A 58 -8.24 9.06 -0.32
N LEU A 59 -7.67 9.17 -1.52
CA LEU A 59 -7.91 10.32 -2.40
C LEU A 59 -9.38 10.45 -2.83
N ASN A 60 -10.09 9.32 -2.95
CA ASN A 60 -11.49 9.30 -3.35
C ASN A 60 -12.46 9.29 -2.16
N ASN A 61 -11.95 9.33 -0.92
CA ASN A 61 -12.79 9.46 0.25
C ASN A 61 -12.98 10.97 0.59
N PRO A 62 -14.16 11.54 0.30
CA PRO A 62 -14.42 12.95 0.60
C PRO A 62 -14.37 13.21 2.09
N ASP A 63 -14.80 12.25 2.91
CA ASP A 63 -14.96 12.38 4.37
C ASP A 63 -13.65 12.14 5.14
N LEU A 64 -12.56 11.80 4.46
CA LEU A 64 -11.26 11.61 5.10
C LEU A 64 -10.68 12.96 5.54
N HIS A 65 -10.90 13.33 6.80
CA HIS A 65 -10.45 14.59 7.40
C HIS A 65 -9.74 14.42 8.75
N SER A 66 -9.81 13.21 9.33
CA SER A 66 -9.21 12.89 10.63
C SER A 66 -8.40 11.60 10.60
N GLU A 67 -7.50 11.47 11.58
CA GLU A 67 -6.74 10.25 11.84
C GLU A 67 -7.66 9.05 12.15
N ILE A 68 -8.78 9.31 12.85
CA ILE A 68 -9.74 8.27 13.25
C ILE A 68 -10.39 7.65 12.01
N GLU A 69 -10.88 8.48 11.08
CA GLU A 69 -11.46 8.02 9.81
C GLU A 69 -10.43 7.28 8.96
N ALA A 70 -9.18 7.79 8.89
CA ALA A 70 -8.10 7.13 8.16
C ALA A 70 -7.79 5.75 8.74
N THR A 71 -7.72 5.64 10.06
CA THR A 71 -7.45 4.39 10.78
C THR A 71 -8.60 3.40 10.59
N GLN A 72 -9.85 3.86 10.65
CA GLN A 72 -11.01 3.01 10.45
C GLN A 72 -11.06 2.47 9.02
N LEU A 73 -10.85 3.34 8.02
CA LEU A 73 -10.80 2.93 6.62
C LEU A 73 -9.64 1.94 6.36
N LEU A 74 -8.47 2.16 6.97
CA LEU A 74 -7.37 1.19 6.94
C LEU A 74 -7.77 -0.16 7.51
N ARG A 75 -8.44 -0.18 8.66
CA ARG A 75 -8.91 -1.43 9.31
C ARG A 75 -9.91 -2.17 8.43
N GLU A 76 -10.85 -1.46 7.81
CA GLU A 76 -11.83 -2.02 6.90
C GLU A 76 -11.15 -2.62 5.65
N ARG A 77 -10.25 -1.86 5.01
CA ARG A 77 -9.48 -2.36 3.85
C ARG A 77 -8.61 -3.55 4.21
N HIS A 78 -7.94 -3.52 5.36
CA HIS A 78 -7.14 -4.65 5.85
C HIS A 78 -8.02 -5.87 6.16
N LYS A 79 -9.20 -5.68 6.74
CA LYS A 79 -10.16 -6.78 6.97
C LYS A 79 -10.57 -7.44 5.65
N ILE A 80 -10.96 -6.65 4.66
CA ILE A 80 -11.29 -7.13 3.31
C ILE A 80 -10.11 -7.91 2.71
N LEU A 81 -8.90 -7.35 2.77
CA LEU A 81 -7.68 -8.02 2.30
C LEU A 81 -7.48 -9.38 2.97
N ARG A 82 -7.70 -9.47 4.29
CA ARG A 82 -7.59 -10.72 5.03
C ARG A 82 -8.64 -11.75 4.63
N GLU A 83 -9.88 -11.30 4.47
CA GLU A 83 -11.02 -12.15 4.14
C GLU A 83 -10.97 -12.64 2.69
N GLN A 84 -10.50 -11.80 1.76
CA GLN A 84 -10.43 -12.12 0.35
C GLN A 84 -9.15 -12.91 -0.02
N HIS A 85 -8.01 -12.72 0.66
CA HIS A 85 -6.73 -13.00 -0.01
C HIS A 85 -5.56 -13.58 0.80
N PHE A 86 -5.72 -14.05 2.04
CA PHE A 86 -4.61 -14.77 2.71
C PHE A 86 -4.24 -16.13 2.08
N ARG A 87 -5.01 -16.65 1.09
CA ARG A 87 -4.69 -17.92 0.38
C ARG A 87 -4.33 -17.79 -1.11
N LEU A 88 -4.64 -16.68 -1.80
CA LEU A 88 -4.62 -16.67 -3.28
C LEU A 88 -3.91 -15.48 -3.96
N GLU A 89 -3.70 -14.33 -3.31
CA GLU A 89 -2.99 -13.19 -3.94
C GLU A 89 -1.50 -13.44 -4.15
N VAL A 90 -1.00 -14.42 -3.41
CA VAL A 90 0.35 -14.92 -3.53
C VAL A 90 0.43 -15.78 -4.82
N GLY A 91 -0.64 -16.44 -5.26
CA GLY A 91 -0.61 -17.38 -6.40
C GLY A 91 -0.91 -16.83 -7.80
N VAL A 92 -1.50 -15.63 -7.96
CA VAL A 92 -2.20 -15.29 -9.23
C VAL A 92 -1.82 -13.94 -9.85
N PHE A 93 -0.85 -13.18 -9.32
CA PHE A 93 -0.24 -12.09 -10.12
C PHE A 93 0.79 -12.67 -11.12
N GLN A 94 0.32 -13.53 -12.03
CA GLN A 94 0.95 -13.77 -13.32
C GLN A 94 0.29 -12.81 -14.33
N GLY A 95 1.13 -12.01 -15.00
CA GLY A 95 0.97 -11.47 -16.35
C GLY A 95 -0.40 -10.93 -16.80
N ILE A 96 -0.38 -9.69 -17.28
CA ILE A 96 -1.16 -9.35 -18.49
C ILE A 96 -0.76 -10.34 -19.59
#